data_AF-A0A935UPC2-F1
#
_entry.id   AF-A0A935UPC2-F1
#
_cell.length_a   1.000
_cell.length_b   1.000
_cell.length_c   1.000
_cell.angle_alpha   90.00
_cell.angle_beta   90.00
_cell.angle_gamma   90.00
#
_symmetry.space_group_name_H-M   'P 1'
#
loop_
_entity.id
_entity.type
_entity.pdbx_description
1 polymer ?
#
loop_
_entity_poly.entity_id
_entity_poly.type
_entity_poly.pdbx_seq_one_letter_code
_entity_poly.pdbx_strand_id
1 'polypeptide(L)'
;MSVTAPAPAKSSSVVRFGQVSAWLALLALLVGGTLTAITSRPTVAATLEVAQQRPILTVVAGVALAAVSLFDLGTVPALHDRLSGHGPALVLCGAGTAAVGDMLGIAGRLLQGSLGVLGPEADLASARLISATEGTLNAAGFVLVGVAFVCFGRLFRRSGSPRLGIVGILTGVATALGQLPGLTPLFLAANVGFIAWYVGLARAFGEPRAA
;
A
#
# COMPACT_ATOMS: atom_id res chain seq x y z
N MET A 1 -36.71 10.82 30.87
CA MET A 1 -36.52 10.86 29.41
C MET A 1 -35.12 11.37 29.14
N SER A 2 -34.17 10.48 28.83
CA SER A 2 -32.80 10.88 28.49
C SER A 2 -32.79 11.30 27.03
N VAL A 3 -32.55 12.58 26.78
CA VAL A 3 -32.30 13.12 25.44
C VAL A 3 -30.90 12.65 25.05
N THR A 4 -30.81 11.52 24.34
CA THR A 4 -29.58 11.15 23.64
C THR A 4 -29.35 12.20 22.57
N ALA A 5 -28.34 13.04 22.78
CA ALA A 5 -27.87 13.97 21.76
C ALA A 5 -27.64 13.20 20.44
N PRO A 6 -28.08 13.72 19.28
CA PRO A 6 -27.82 13.08 18.01
C PRO A 6 -26.30 12.93 17.83
N ALA A 7 -25.87 11.75 17.40
CA ALA A 7 -24.47 11.50 17.10
C ALA A 7 -23.94 12.62 16.16
N PRO A 8 -22.74 13.18 16.42
CA PRO A 8 -22.24 14.28 15.63
C PRO A 8 -22.22 13.92 14.15
N ALA A 9 -22.84 14.77 13.33
CA ALA A 9 -22.83 14.62 11.88
C ALA A 9 -21.38 14.58 11.39
N LYS A 10 -21.00 13.44 10.80
CA LYS A 10 -19.62 13.19 10.38
C LYS A 10 -19.19 14.21 9.33
N SER A 11 -17.94 14.66 9.45
CA SER A 11 -17.35 15.58 8.48
C SER A 11 -17.24 14.91 7.12
N SER A 12 -18.11 15.31 6.18
CA SER A 12 -18.09 14.87 4.79
C SER A 12 -16.72 15.03 4.12
N SER A 13 -15.85 15.90 4.65
CA SER A 13 -14.50 16.12 4.13
C SER A 13 -13.55 14.96 4.39
N VAL A 14 -13.59 14.32 5.56
CA VAL A 14 -12.68 13.19 5.91
C VAL A 14 -12.99 11.99 5.03
N VAL A 15 -14.28 11.73 4.81
CA VAL A 15 -14.74 10.65 3.94
C VAL A 15 -14.33 10.87 2.49
N ARG A 16 -14.56 12.08 1.95
CA ARG A 16 -14.14 12.44 0.59
C ARG A 16 -12.63 12.37 0.43
N PHE A 17 -11.87 12.85 1.42
CA PHE A 17 -10.42 12.77 1.42
C PHE A 17 -9.95 11.31 1.33
N GLY A 18 -10.45 10.42 2.20
CA GLY A 18 -10.10 9.01 2.16
C GLY A 18 -10.49 8.32 0.84
N GLN A 19 -11.62 8.71 0.24
CA GLN A 19 -12.03 8.20 -1.08
C GLN A 19 -11.08 8.64 -2.20
N VAL A 20 -10.72 9.92 -2.23
CA VAL A 20 -9.75 10.45 -3.20
C VAL A 20 -8.40 9.78 -3.00
N SER A 21 -7.93 9.65 -1.76
CA SER A 21 -6.70 8.94 -1.41
C SER A 21 -6.71 7.50 -1.92
N ALA A 22 -7.80 6.75 -1.73
CA ALA A 22 -7.90 5.38 -2.25
C ALA A 22 -7.83 5.30 -3.78
N TRP A 23 -8.46 6.25 -4.49
CA TRP A 23 -8.36 6.31 -5.95
C TRP A 23 -6.97 6.70 -6.45
N LEU A 24 -6.32 7.66 -5.79
CA LEU A 24 -4.96 8.07 -6.11
C LEU A 24 -3.96 6.94 -5.83
N ALA A 25 -4.12 6.21 -4.73
CA ALA A 25 -3.33 5.02 -4.43
C ALA A 25 -3.49 3.96 -5.52
N LEU A 26 -4.71 3.70 -5.98
CA LEU A 26 -4.97 2.78 -7.09
C LEU A 26 -4.28 3.24 -8.39
N LEU A 27 -4.44 4.51 -8.75
CA LEU A 27 -3.82 5.05 -9.97
C LEU A 27 -2.29 4.93 -9.90
N ALA A 28 -1.71 5.31 -8.77
CA ALA A 28 -0.29 5.20 -8.50
C ALA A 28 0.19 3.74 -8.59
N LEU A 29 -0.59 2.78 -8.08
CA LEU A 29 -0.29 1.36 -8.15
C LEU A 29 -0.31 0.85 -9.59
N LEU A 30 -1.31 1.24 -10.38
CA LEU A 30 -1.43 0.83 -11.78
C LEU A 30 -0.28 1.39 -12.62
N VAL A 31 0.03 2.68 -12.47
CA VAL A 31 1.13 3.34 -13.19
C VAL A 31 2.47 2.78 -12.75
N GLY A 32 2.76 2.81 -11.45
CA GLY A 32 4.02 2.35 -10.88
C GLY A 32 4.27 0.87 -11.10
N GLY A 33 3.26 0.03 -10.93
CA GLY A 33 3.33 -1.41 -11.18
C GLY A 33 3.60 -1.73 -12.64
N THR A 34 2.90 -1.06 -13.57
CA THR A 34 3.12 -1.25 -15.01
C THR A 34 4.52 -0.81 -15.43
N LEU A 35 4.97 0.37 -14.98
CA LEU A 35 6.30 0.86 -15.31
C LEU A 35 7.40 -0.02 -14.71
N THR A 36 7.21 -0.49 -13.47
CA THR A 36 8.14 -1.42 -12.82
C THR A 36 8.24 -2.74 -13.56
N ALA A 37 7.12 -3.28 -14.05
CA ALA A 37 7.11 -4.49 -14.88
C ALA A 37 7.89 -4.30 -16.19
N ILE A 38 7.91 -3.09 -16.74
CA ILE A 38 8.67 -2.76 -17.96
C ILE A 38 10.16 -2.59 -17.65
N THR A 39 10.52 -2.00 -16.51
CA THR A 39 11.91 -1.61 -16.19
C THR A 39 12.68 -2.67 -15.40
N SER A 40 12.01 -3.54 -14.65
CA SER A 40 12.68 -4.53 -13.80
C SER A 40 13.12 -5.77 -14.58
N ARG A 41 14.26 -6.34 -14.19
CA ARG A 41 14.82 -7.56 -14.80
C ARG A 41 15.22 -8.58 -13.73
N PRO A 42 15.41 -9.86 -14.09
CA PRO A 42 15.74 -10.92 -13.13
C PRO A 42 17.08 -10.73 -12.40
N THR A 43 18.00 -9.94 -12.96
CA THR A 43 19.30 -9.68 -12.37
C THR A 43 19.52 -8.19 -12.15
N VAL A 44 20.28 -7.84 -11.10
CA VAL A 44 20.63 -6.44 -10.79
C VAL A 44 21.37 -5.79 -11.95
N ALA A 45 22.26 -6.53 -12.62
CA ALA A 45 23.00 -6.00 -13.78
C ALA A 45 22.07 -5.64 -14.95
N ALA A 46 21.09 -6.49 -15.26
CA ALA A 46 20.13 -6.21 -16.32
C ALA A 46 19.17 -5.07 -15.94
N THR A 47 18.78 -4.98 -14.66
CA THR A 47 17.96 -3.85 -14.16
C THR A 47 18.73 -2.54 -14.25
N LEU A 48 20.04 -2.55 -13.91
CA LEU A 48 20.92 -1.40 -14.06
C LEU A 48 21.04 -0.96 -15.52
N GLU A 49 21.24 -1.91 -16.45
CA GLU A 49 21.30 -1.61 -17.89
C GLU A 49 20.01 -0.92 -18.37
N VAL A 50 18.84 -1.40 -17.94
CA VAL A 50 17.56 -0.77 -18.27
C VAL A 50 17.43 0.61 -17.63
N ALA A 51 17.90 0.79 -16.40
CA ALA A 51 17.90 2.10 -15.74
C ALA A 51 18.80 3.11 -16.48
N GLN A 52 19.93 2.67 -17.02
CA GLN A 52 20.82 3.48 -17.85
C GLN A 52 20.19 3.83 -19.21
N GLN A 53 19.50 2.87 -19.84
CA GLN A 53 18.82 3.09 -21.13
C GLN A 53 17.53 3.91 -21.00
N ARG A 54 16.83 3.78 -19.87
CA ARG A 54 15.49 4.36 -19.63
C ARG A 54 15.41 4.99 -18.23
N PRO A 55 16.23 6.01 -17.93
CA PRO A 55 16.35 6.58 -16.60
C PRO A 55 15.04 7.19 -16.12
N ILE A 56 14.37 7.97 -16.97
CA ILE A 56 13.11 8.65 -16.63
C ILE A 56 12.03 7.64 -16.25
N LEU A 57 11.87 6.54 -17.01
CA LEU A 57 10.85 5.53 -16.69
C LEU A 57 11.14 4.83 -15.35
N THR A 58 12.41 4.63 -15.03
CA THR A 58 12.83 4.02 -13.76
C THR A 58 12.53 4.93 -12.58
N VAL A 59 12.82 6.23 -12.71
CA VAL A 59 12.47 7.24 -11.69
C VAL A 59 10.95 7.32 -11.51
N VAL A 60 10.20 7.46 -12.61
CA VAL A 60 8.74 7.56 -12.54
C VAL A 60 8.11 6.31 -11.94
N ALA A 61 8.64 5.11 -12.25
CA ALA A 61 8.20 3.87 -11.63
C ALA A 61 8.36 3.89 -10.10
N GLY A 62 9.56 4.26 -9.62
CA GLY A 62 9.84 4.37 -8.19
C GLY A 62 8.99 5.42 -7.49
N VAL A 63 8.85 6.61 -8.07
CA VAL A 63 8.03 7.71 -7.53
C VAL A 63 6.55 7.33 -7.49
N ALA A 64 6.03 6.73 -8.55
CA ALA A 64 4.64 6.29 -8.59
C ALA A 64 4.37 5.22 -7.52
N LEU A 65 5.25 4.25 -7.32
CA LEU A 65 5.09 3.26 -6.25
C LEU A 65 5.25 3.86 -4.85
N ALA A 66 6.14 4.83 -4.65
CA ALA A 66 6.22 5.57 -3.39
C ALA A 66 4.93 6.36 -3.11
N ALA A 67 4.31 6.91 -4.15
CA ALA A 67 3.05 7.64 -4.03
C ALA A 67 1.90 6.74 -3.57
N VAL A 68 1.91 5.42 -3.87
CA VAL A 68 0.93 4.47 -3.33
C VAL A 68 0.88 4.55 -1.81
N SER A 69 2.03 4.39 -1.16
CA SER A 69 2.14 4.45 0.30
C SER A 69 1.79 5.82 0.88
N LEU A 70 2.13 6.90 0.17
CA LEU A 70 1.71 8.25 0.58
C LEU A 70 0.18 8.40 0.56
N PHE A 71 -0.48 7.88 -0.47
CA PHE A 71 -1.92 7.94 -0.57
C PHE A 71 -2.61 6.94 0.37
N ASP A 72 -2.00 5.79 0.64
CA ASP A 72 -2.53 4.79 1.59
C ASP A 72 -2.61 5.37 3.01
N LEU A 73 -1.57 6.08 3.45
CA LEU A 73 -1.58 6.90 4.68
C LEU A 73 -2.77 7.87 4.72
N GLY A 74 -3.13 8.46 3.59
CA GLY A 74 -4.30 9.33 3.45
C GLY A 74 -5.65 8.63 3.68
N THR A 75 -5.71 7.30 3.55
CA THR A 75 -6.93 6.53 3.83
C THR A 75 -7.15 6.28 5.33
N VAL A 76 -6.10 6.37 6.15
CA VAL A 76 -6.13 6.04 7.58
C VAL A 76 -7.18 6.85 8.37
N PRO A 77 -7.32 8.18 8.20
CA PRO A 77 -8.35 8.94 8.90
C PRO A 77 -9.77 8.45 8.60
N ALA A 78 -10.06 8.10 7.34
CA ALA A 78 -11.36 7.58 6.94
C ALA A 78 -11.60 6.14 7.44
N LEU A 79 -10.55 5.30 7.46
CA LEU A 79 -10.59 3.98 8.09
C LEU A 79 -10.88 4.09 9.59
N HIS A 80 -10.20 5.00 10.29
CA HIS A 80 -10.43 5.25 11.70
C HIS A 80 -11.87 5.69 11.96
N ASP A 81 -12.36 6.71 11.23
CA ASP A 81 -13.75 7.16 11.35
C ASP A 81 -14.77 6.06 11.02
N ARG A 82 -14.47 5.17 10.07
CA ARG A 82 -15.37 4.07 9.66
C ARG A 82 -15.30 2.86 10.57
N LEU A 83 -14.19 2.56 11.23
CA LEU A 83 -13.98 1.28 11.91
C LEU A 83 -13.77 1.38 13.43
N SER A 84 -13.52 2.57 13.99
CA SER A 84 -13.25 2.79 15.42
C SER A 84 -14.25 2.12 16.36
N GLY A 85 -15.54 2.14 16.03
CA GLY A 85 -16.60 1.52 16.82
C GLY A 85 -16.56 -0.03 16.89
N HIS A 86 -15.76 -0.69 16.06
CA HIS A 86 -15.73 -2.16 15.94
C HIS A 86 -14.47 -2.80 16.54
N GLY A 87 -13.56 -1.98 17.10
CA GLY A 87 -12.31 -2.45 17.70
C GLY A 87 -11.21 -1.39 17.66
N PRO A 88 -11.18 -0.44 18.62
CA PRO A 88 -10.23 0.67 18.62
C PRO A 88 -8.76 0.20 18.66
N ALA A 89 -8.47 -0.84 19.44
CA ALA A 89 -7.12 -1.43 19.49
C ALA A 89 -6.67 -1.99 18.13
N LEU A 90 -7.57 -2.62 17.36
CA LEU A 90 -7.25 -3.12 16.02
C LEU A 90 -7.11 -1.99 15.01
N VAL A 91 -7.85 -0.90 15.15
CA VAL A 91 -7.67 0.30 14.33
C VAL A 91 -6.31 0.93 14.59
N LEU A 92 -5.91 1.08 15.86
CA LEU A 92 -4.60 1.62 16.22
C LEU A 92 -3.46 0.72 15.74
N CYS A 93 -3.58 -0.59 15.95
CA CYS A 93 -2.60 -1.56 15.43
C CYS A 93 -2.50 -1.51 13.91
N GLY A 94 -3.65 -1.52 13.21
CA GLY A 94 -3.69 -1.45 11.75
C GLY A 94 -3.13 -0.14 11.21
N ALA A 95 -3.48 1.00 11.80
CA ALA A 95 -2.97 2.31 11.40
C ALA A 95 -1.48 2.45 11.66
N GLY A 96 -1.00 2.01 12.84
CA GLY A 96 0.41 2.09 13.19
C GLY A 96 1.28 1.21 12.29
N THR A 97 0.84 -0.02 12.02
CA THR A 97 1.56 -0.95 11.12
C THR A 97 1.50 -0.49 9.67
N ALA A 98 0.37 0.03 9.19
CA ALA A 98 0.27 0.65 7.87
C ALA A 98 1.25 1.81 7.76
N ALA A 99 1.24 2.73 8.73
CA ALA A 99 2.07 3.93 8.65
C ALA A 99 3.57 3.64 8.63
N VAL A 100 4.04 2.76 9.53
CA VAL A 100 5.46 2.37 9.52
C VAL A 100 5.78 1.58 8.25
N GLY A 101 4.88 0.67 7.83
CA GLY A 101 5.06 -0.11 6.60
C GLY A 101 5.17 0.76 5.35
N ASP A 102 4.32 1.79 5.25
CA ASP A 102 4.30 2.75 4.16
C ASP A 102 5.53 3.65 4.16
N MET A 103 6.02 4.09 5.31
CA MET A 103 7.26 4.86 5.38
C MET A 103 8.47 4.04 4.88
N LEU A 104 8.54 2.75 5.25
CA LEU A 104 9.56 1.83 4.75
C LEU A 104 9.39 1.58 3.24
N GLY A 105 8.14 1.43 2.78
CA GLY A 105 7.80 1.32 1.36
C GLY A 105 8.25 2.53 0.56
N ILE A 106 7.95 3.75 1.02
CA ILE A 106 8.40 5.00 0.39
C ILE A 106 9.94 5.00 0.26
N ALA A 107 10.65 4.74 1.36
CA ALA A 107 12.11 4.71 1.34
C ALA A 107 12.66 3.66 0.35
N GLY A 108 12.12 2.44 0.37
CA GLY A 108 12.49 1.38 -0.56
C GLY A 108 12.23 1.73 -2.03
N ARG A 109 11.07 2.33 -2.34
CA ARG A 109 10.68 2.71 -3.71
C ARG A 109 11.44 3.91 -4.25
N LEU A 110 11.83 4.85 -3.38
CA LEU A 110 12.70 5.95 -3.76
C LEU A 110 14.13 5.48 -4.00
N LEU A 111 14.63 4.52 -3.21
CA LEU A 111 15.90 3.85 -3.49
C LEU A 111 15.85 3.12 -4.85
N GLN A 112 14.76 2.44 -5.16
CA GLN A 112 14.54 1.84 -6.48
C GLN A 112 14.65 2.88 -7.61
N GLY A 113 13.97 4.02 -7.45
CA GLY A 113 14.01 5.12 -8.42
C GLY A 113 15.39 5.78 -8.55
N SER A 114 16.22 5.73 -7.49
CA SER A 114 17.56 6.34 -7.50
C SER A 114 18.49 5.76 -8.55
N LEU A 115 18.30 4.50 -8.97
CA LEU A 115 19.06 3.92 -10.09
C LEU A 115 18.85 4.69 -11.40
N GLY A 116 17.64 5.19 -11.63
CA GLY A 116 17.35 6.04 -12.79
C GLY A 116 17.93 7.45 -12.65
N VAL A 117 18.09 7.95 -11.42
CA VAL A 117 18.72 9.26 -11.16
C VAL A 117 20.22 9.20 -11.37
N LEU A 118 20.87 8.15 -10.83
CA LEU A 118 22.30 7.89 -11.02
C LEU A 118 22.61 7.58 -12.48
N GLY A 119 21.69 6.91 -13.18
CA GLY A 119 21.74 6.72 -14.63
C GLY A 119 23.10 6.21 -15.10
N PRO A 120 23.81 6.92 -15.99
CA PRO A 120 25.13 6.50 -16.50
C PRO A 120 26.21 6.36 -15.43
N GLU A 121 26.10 7.05 -14.30
CA GLU A 121 27.10 7.06 -13.23
C GLU A 121 26.91 5.89 -12.25
N ALA A 122 25.78 5.18 -12.31
CA ALA A 122 25.56 4.01 -11.47
C ALA A 122 26.47 2.85 -11.88
N ASP A 123 27.28 2.38 -10.94
CA ASP A 123 28.04 1.14 -11.09
C ASP A 123 27.30 -0.07 -10.50
N LEU A 124 27.82 -1.27 -10.81
CA LEU A 124 27.20 -2.52 -10.38
C LEU A 124 27.26 -2.71 -8.85
N ALA A 125 28.28 -2.17 -8.18
CA ALA A 125 28.44 -2.30 -6.74
C ALA A 125 27.36 -1.48 -6.00
N SER A 126 27.18 -0.23 -6.40
CA SER A 126 26.15 0.68 -5.90
C SER A 126 24.76 0.12 -6.20
N ALA A 127 24.54 -0.41 -7.40
CA ALA A 127 23.25 -1.01 -7.78
C ALA A 127 22.90 -2.24 -6.91
N ARG A 128 23.90 -3.08 -6.57
CA ARG A 128 23.70 -4.20 -5.65
C ARG A 128 23.38 -3.75 -4.23
N LEU A 129 24.06 -2.73 -3.73
CA LEU A 129 23.79 -2.17 -2.41
C LEU A 129 22.37 -1.56 -2.34
N ILE A 130 21.99 -0.78 -3.35
CA ILE A 130 20.64 -0.22 -3.49
C ILE A 130 19.62 -1.35 -3.52
N SER A 131 19.83 -2.38 -4.34
CA SER A 131 18.90 -3.50 -4.47
C SER A 131 18.76 -4.34 -3.19
N ALA A 132 19.84 -4.54 -2.45
CA ALA A 132 19.78 -5.22 -1.15
C ALA A 132 19.03 -4.37 -0.09
N THR A 133 19.29 -3.06 -0.09
CA THR A 133 18.68 -2.13 0.87
C THR A 133 17.19 -1.95 0.58
N GLU A 134 16.81 -1.71 -0.67
CA GLU A 134 15.40 -1.61 -1.07
C GLU A 134 14.65 -2.92 -0.77
N GLY A 135 15.27 -4.08 -1.04
CA GLY A 135 14.65 -5.38 -0.82
C GLY A 135 14.34 -5.60 0.65
N THR A 136 15.27 -5.22 1.53
CA THR A 136 15.09 -5.31 2.99
C THR A 136 13.99 -4.39 3.49
N LEU A 137 14.01 -3.12 3.07
CA LEU A 137 13.01 -2.12 3.47
C LEU A 137 11.62 -2.49 2.96
N ASN A 138 11.50 -2.87 1.70
CA ASN A 138 10.23 -3.29 1.11
C ASN A 138 9.69 -4.55 1.78
N ALA A 139 10.53 -5.56 2.06
CA ALA A 139 10.09 -6.78 2.73
C ALA A 139 9.56 -6.49 4.14
N ALA A 140 10.30 -5.72 4.93
CA ALA A 140 9.86 -5.30 6.26
C ALA A 140 8.56 -4.48 6.19
N GLY A 141 8.49 -3.53 5.24
CA GLY A 141 7.31 -2.71 5.00
C GLY A 141 6.08 -3.55 4.63
N PHE A 142 6.22 -4.48 3.70
CA PHE A 142 5.13 -5.37 3.27
C PHE A 142 4.63 -6.31 4.37
N VAL A 143 5.50 -6.78 5.26
CA VAL A 143 5.06 -7.56 6.43
C VAL A 143 4.14 -6.71 7.31
N LEU A 144 4.52 -5.45 7.59
CA LEU A 144 3.72 -4.54 8.41
C LEU A 144 2.40 -4.15 7.72
N VAL A 145 2.44 -3.84 6.42
CA VAL A 145 1.23 -3.59 5.61
C VAL A 145 0.33 -4.84 5.60
N GLY A 146 0.91 -6.03 5.53
CA GLY A 146 0.17 -7.29 5.61
C GLY A 146 -0.62 -7.42 6.92
N VAL A 147 0.02 -7.08 8.05
CA VAL A 147 -0.66 -7.03 9.36
C VAL A 147 -1.79 -6.00 9.35
N ALA A 148 -1.55 -4.80 8.82
CA ALA A 148 -2.57 -3.75 8.73
C ALA A 148 -3.81 -4.20 7.97
N PHE A 149 -3.61 -4.84 6.82
CA PHE A 149 -4.67 -5.40 5.99
C PHE A 149 -5.49 -6.47 6.71
N VAL A 150 -4.85 -7.34 7.49
CA VAL A 150 -5.55 -8.32 8.32
C VAL A 150 -6.37 -7.62 9.41
N CYS A 151 -5.81 -6.62 10.09
CA CYS A 151 -6.52 -5.84 11.11
C CYS A 151 -7.77 -5.15 10.53
N PHE A 152 -7.61 -4.37 9.46
CA PHE A 152 -8.72 -3.69 8.81
C PHE A 152 -9.70 -4.65 8.16
N GLY A 153 -9.23 -5.74 7.55
CA GLY A 153 -10.09 -6.76 6.98
C GLY A 153 -11.00 -7.42 8.03
N ARG A 154 -10.46 -7.74 9.22
CA ARG A 154 -11.27 -8.25 10.35
C ARG A 154 -12.29 -7.21 10.82
N LEU A 155 -11.93 -5.93 10.86
CA LEU A 155 -12.84 -4.86 11.23
C LEU A 155 -13.96 -4.67 10.20
N PHE A 156 -13.67 -4.71 8.90
CA PHE A 156 -14.68 -4.65 7.84
C PHE A 156 -15.64 -5.85 7.87
N ARG A 157 -15.15 -7.05 8.24
CA ARG A 157 -16.04 -8.19 8.48
C ARG A 157 -17.01 -7.94 9.63
N ARG A 158 -16.56 -7.27 10.70
CA ARG A 158 -17.41 -6.91 11.86
C ARG A 158 -18.38 -5.78 11.54
N SER A 159 -17.99 -4.84 10.67
CA SER A 159 -18.81 -3.68 10.32
C SER A 159 -19.83 -3.94 9.20
N GLY A 160 -20.16 -5.19 8.91
CA GLY A 160 -21.16 -5.53 7.88
C GLY A 160 -20.66 -5.49 6.42
N SER A 161 -19.34 -5.41 6.17
CA SER A 161 -18.74 -5.46 4.83
C SER A 161 -17.90 -6.73 4.63
N PRO A 162 -18.49 -7.95 4.70
CA PRO A 162 -17.74 -9.19 4.78
C PRO A 162 -16.87 -9.46 3.54
N ARG A 163 -17.33 -9.07 2.35
CA ARG A 163 -16.58 -9.26 1.09
C ARG A 163 -15.28 -8.46 1.09
N LEU A 164 -15.35 -7.16 1.40
CA LEU A 164 -14.19 -6.29 1.52
C LEU A 164 -13.26 -6.77 2.64
N GLY A 165 -13.83 -7.22 3.76
CA GLY A 165 -13.06 -7.78 4.86
C GLY A 165 -12.30 -9.06 4.51
N ILE A 166 -12.90 -9.97 3.73
CA ILE A 166 -12.21 -11.18 3.23
C ILE A 166 -11.07 -10.79 2.28
N VAL A 167 -11.32 -9.85 1.34
CA VAL A 167 -10.26 -9.33 0.46
C VAL A 167 -9.10 -8.78 1.28
N GLY A 168 -9.37 -7.93 2.28
CA GLY A 168 -8.33 -7.39 3.17
C GLY A 168 -7.51 -8.47 3.86
N ILE A 169 -8.16 -9.49 4.42
CA ILE A 169 -7.47 -10.59 5.11
C ILE A 169 -6.60 -11.40 4.13
N LEU A 170 -7.15 -11.81 2.99
CA LEU A 170 -6.42 -12.63 2.02
C LEU A 170 -5.23 -11.86 1.43
N THR A 171 -5.44 -10.59 1.06
CA THR A 171 -4.37 -9.70 0.59
C THR A 171 -3.30 -9.56 1.66
N GLY A 172 -3.67 -9.28 2.92
CA GLY A 172 -2.71 -9.08 4.00
C GLY A 172 -1.85 -10.32 4.27
N VAL A 173 -2.47 -11.50 4.32
CA VAL A 173 -1.75 -12.78 4.49
C VAL A 173 -0.84 -13.05 3.31
N ALA A 174 -1.33 -12.90 2.08
CA ALA A 174 -0.54 -13.14 0.87
C ALA A 174 0.64 -12.16 0.74
N THR A 175 0.44 -10.89 1.13
CA THR A 175 1.49 -9.86 1.16
C THR A 175 2.60 -10.23 2.14
N ALA A 176 2.24 -10.60 3.38
CA ALA A 176 3.21 -10.93 4.42
C ALA A 176 3.98 -12.22 4.10
N LEU A 177 3.27 -13.29 3.74
CA LEU A 177 3.90 -14.57 3.39
C LEU A 177 4.71 -14.48 2.10
N GLY A 178 4.29 -13.64 1.15
CA GLY A 178 4.97 -13.44 -0.11
C GLY A 178 6.36 -12.83 -0.02
N GLN A 179 6.76 -12.33 1.16
CA GLN A 179 8.13 -11.86 1.42
C GLN A 179 9.10 -13.00 1.75
N LEU A 180 8.60 -14.22 1.98
CA LEU A 180 9.44 -15.38 2.26
C LEU A 180 10.03 -15.97 0.97
N PRO A 181 11.26 -16.53 1.02
CA PRO A 181 11.87 -17.21 -0.12
C PRO A 181 10.95 -18.30 -0.69
N GLY A 182 10.76 -18.31 -2.01
CA GLY A 182 9.92 -19.29 -2.71
C GLY A 182 8.42 -18.99 -2.72
N LEU A 183 7.95 -17.97 -1.97
CA LEU A 183 6.52 -17.60 -1.91
C LEU A 183 6.18 -16.33 -2.70
N THR A 184 7.08 -15.85 -3.56
CA THR A 184 6.85 -14.70 -4.45
C THR A 184 5.53 -14.75 -5.24
N PRO A 185 5.04 -15.92 -5.71
CA PRO A 185 3.73 -16.00 -6.37
C PRO A 185 2.56 -15.53 -5.50
N LEU A 186 2.64 -15.67 -4.17
CA LEU A 186 1.63 -15.14 -3.26
C LEU A 186 1.61 -13.61 -3.27
N PHE A 187 2.79 -12.98 -3.33
CA PHE A 187 2.89 -11.53 -3.43
C PHE A 187 2.29 -11.01 -4.75
N LEU A 188 2.47 -11.76 -5.85
CA LEU A 188 1.83 -11.44 -7.13
C LEU A 188 0.30 -11.52 -7.03
N ALA A 189 -0.24 -12.53 -6.35
CA ALA A 189 -1.67 -12.63 -6.09
C ALA A 189 -2.17 -11.48 -5.19
N ALA A 190 -1.37 -11.08 -4.20
CA ALA A 190 -1.69 -9.95 -3.33
C ALA A 190 -1.84 -8.63 -4.10
N ASN A 191 -1.09 -8.41 -5.19
CA ASN A 191 -1.24 -7.23 -6.04
C ASN A 191 -2.63 -7.08 -6.65
N VAL A 192 -3.25 -8.20 -7.05
CA VAL A 192 -4.67 -8.20 -7.50
C VAL A 192 -5.60 -7.86 -6.33
N GLY A 193 -5.28 -8.38 -5.16
CA GLY A 193 -5.97 -8.07 -3.91
C GLY A 193 -5.90 -6.59 -3.52
N PHE A 194 -4.77 -5.91 -3.74
CA PHE A 194 -4.63 -4.46 -3.51
C PHE A 194 -5.55 -3.65 -4.42
N ILE A 195 -5.66 -4.02 -5.70
CA ILE A 195 -6.60 -3.37 -6.64
C ILE A 195 -8.04 -3.51 -6.12
N ALA A 196 -8.46 -4.73 -5.79
CA ALA A 196 -9.80 -5.00 -5.28
C ALA A 196 -10.07 -4.25 -3.96
N TRP A 197 -9.06 -4.16 -3.10
CA TRP A 197 -9.11 -3.43 -1.84
C TRP A 197 -9.33 -1.93 -2.06
N TYR A 198 -8.53 -1.27 -2.92
CA TYR A 198 -8.67 0.18 -3.16
C TYR A 198 -10.02 0.54 -3.80
N VAL A 199 -10.47 -0.25 -4.78
CA VAL A 199 -11.81 -0.08 -5.36
C VAL A 199 -12.89 -0.26 -4.30
N GLY A 200 -12.73 -1.26 -3.44
CA GLY A 200 -13.65 -1.54 -2.33
C GLY A 200 -13.67 -0.43 -1.28
N LEU A 201 -12.52 0.11 -0.88
CA LEU A 201 -12.39 1.22 0.06
C LEU A 201 -13.04 2.48 -0.48
N ALA A 202 -12.73 2.86 -1.72
CA ALA A 202 -13.27 4.06 -2.33
C ALA A 202 -14.82 4.03 -2.40
N ARG A 203 -15.41 2.85 -2.62
CA ARG A 203 -16.86 2.65 -2.56
C ARG A 203 -17.37 2.67 -1.12
N ALA A 204 -16.73 1.93 -0.23
CA ALA A 204 -17.12 1.84 1.17
C ALA A 204 -17.12 3.22 1.85
N PHE A 205 -16.17 4.10 1.54
CA PHE A 205 -16.18 5.46 2.06
C PHE A 205 -17.39 6.26 1.56
N GLY A 206 -17.84 6.07 0.32
CA GLY A 206 -19.05 6.73 -0.20
C GLY A 206 -20.37 6.23 0.40
N GLU A 207 -20.37 5.06 1.05
CA GLU A 207 -21.57 4.45 1.62
C GLU A 207 -21.80 4.88 3.08
N PRO A 208 -23.07 5.12 3.49
CA PRO A 208 -23.43 5.27 4.89
C PRO A 208 -22.90 4.10 5.74
N ARG A 209 -22.48 4.36 6.98
CA ARG A 209 -22.10 3.29 7.90
C ARG A 209 -23.32 2.37 8.09
N ALA A 210 -23.15 1.06 7.92
CA ALA A 210 -24.14 0.10 8.41
C ALA A 210 -24.26 0.29 9.93
N ALA A 211 -25.49 0.48 10.41
CA ALA A 211 -25.83 0.69 11.81
C ALA A 211 -25.62 -0.59 12.63
#